data_AF-A0A9P6H7X4-F1
#
_entry.id   AF-A0A9P6H7X4-F1
#
_cell.length_a   1.000
_cell.length_b   1.000
_cell.length_c   1.000
_cell.angle_alpha   90.00
_cell.angle_beta   90.00
_cell.angle_gamma   90.00
#
_symmetry.space_group_name_H-M   'P 1'
#
loop_
_entity.id
_entity.type
_entity.pdbx_description
1 polymer ?
#
loop_
_entity_poly.entity_id
_entity_poly.type
_entity_poly.pdbx_seq_one_letter_code
_entity_poly.pdbx_strand_id
1 'polypeptide(L)'
;MVTYQVIAGLQPFPGENDDVIIHNVATGERPSQPPCMIEWVSDDIWNFISRCWSASRDDRPDVEFVVNVLNDATNASEASRVKSYGPMTGEKRTPAADLQ
;
A
#
# COMPACT_ATOMS: atom_id res chain seq x y z
N MET A 1 -8.77 9.49 0.90
CA MET A 1 -8.54 10.03 2.26
C MET A 1 -8.27 8.94 3.29
N VAL A 2 -9.03 7.83 3.35
CA VAL A 2 -8.74 6.74 4.32
C VAL A 2 -7.36 6.11 4.08
N THR A 3 -7.02 5.83 2.82
CA THR A 3 -5.72 5.27 2.46
C THR A 3 -4.54 6.17 2.87
N TYR A 4 -4.71 7.50 2.84
CA TYR A 4 -3.70 8.43 3.38
C TYR A 4 -3.43 8.16 4.87
N GLN A 5 -4.47 8.02 5.68
CA GLN A 5 -4.34 7.78 7.12
C GLN A 5 -3.67 6.43 7.42
N VAL A 6 -4.01 5.41 6.63
CA VAL A 6 -3.39 4.08 6.75
C VAL A 6 -1.90 4.14 6.43
N ILE A 7 -1.51 4.87 5.38
CA ILE A 7 -0.12 4.95 4.91
C ILE A 7 0.72 5.89 5.78
N ALA A 8 0.19 7.06 6.13
CA ALA A 8 0.91 8.09 6.87
C ALA A 8 0.83 7.93 8.39
N GLY A 9 -0.17 7.21 8.90
CA GLY A 9 -0.50 7.19 10.33
C GLY A 9 -1.00 8.55 10.87
N LEU A 10 -1.37 9.48 9.99
CA LEU A 10 -1.74 10.85 10.31
C LEU A 10 -3.04 11.24 9.61
N GLN A 11 -3.77 12.20 10.20
CA GLN A 11 -4.92 12.80 9.53
C GLN A 11 -4.46 13.63 8.30
N PRO A 12 -5.22 13.62 7.19
CA PRO A 12 -4.98 14.56 6.09
C PRO A 12 -5.05 16.01 6.60
N PHE A 13 -4.18 16.88 6.08
CA PHE A 13 -4.10 18.31 6.47
C PHE A 13 -3.85 18.52 7.98
N PRO A 14 -2.71 18.01 8.52
CA PRO A 14 -2.44 18.11 9.95
C PRO A 14 -2.26 19.57 10.39
N GLY A 15 -3.03 20.00 11.39
CA GLY A 15 -2.93 21.34 11.98
C GLY A 15 -3.70 22.44 11.25
N GLU A 16 -4.43 22.11 10.19
CA GLU A 16 -5.35 23.05 9.53
C GLU A 16 -6.73 23.04 10.22
N ASN A 17 -7.40 24.20 10.21
CA ASN A 17 -8.78 24.31 10.66
C ASN A 17 -9.74 23.80 9.57
N ASP A 18 -10.90 23.28 9.97
CA ASP A 18 -11.90 22.71 9.05
C ASP A 18 -12.29 23.68 7.91
N ASP A 19 -12.46 24.97 8.18
CA ASP A 19 -12.79 25.98 7.15
C ASP A 19 -11.71 26.09 6.06
N VAL A 20 -10.44 26.00 6.48
CA VAL A 20 -9.27 26.03 5.57
C VAL A 20 -9.24 24.74 4.76
N ILE A 21 -9.47 23.59 5.38
CA ILE A 21 -9.52 22.29 4.69
C ILE A 21 -10.66 22.27 3.66
N ILE A 22 -11.85 22.77 4.01
CA ILE A 22 -13.00 22.85 3.10
C ILE A 22 -12.65 23.73 1.90
N HIS A 23 -12.07 24.90 2.14
CA HIS A 23 -11.62 25.79 1.08
C HIS A 23 -10.59 25.10 0.17
N ASN A 24 -9.53 24.52 0.74
CA ASN A 24 -8.45 23.86 0.00
C ASN A 24 -8.98 22.69 -0.84
N VAL A 25 -9.85 21.86 -0.27
CA VAL A 25 -10.47 20.76 -1.01
C VAL A 25 -11.36 21.28 -2.14
N ALA A 26 -12.10 22.37 -1.92
CA ALA A 26 -12.97 22.99 -2.91
C ALA A 26 -12.18 23.66 -4.06
N THR A 27 -10.99 24.21 -3.78
CA THR A 27 -10.10 24.79 -4.79
C THR A 27 -9.26 23.75 -5.54
N GLY A 28 -9.36 22.48 -5.14
CA GLY A 28 -8.69 21.37 -5.82
C GLY A 28 -7.38 20.94 -5.17
N GLU A 29 -6.98 21.55 -4.06
CA GLU A 29 -5.80 21.12 -3.29
C GLU A 29 -6.04 19.76 -2.64
N ARG A 30 -4.99 18.93 -2.61
CA ARG A 30 -5.03 17.58 -2.08
C ARG A 30 -3.86 17.37 -1.13
N PRO A 31 -3.95 16.39 -0.21
CA PRO A 31 -2.85 16.09 0.69
C PRO A 31 -1.57 15.81 -0.09
N SER A 32 -0.49 16.46 0.31
CA SER A 32 0.85 16.16 -0.21
C SER A 32 1.29 14.75 0.18
N GLN A 33 2.30 14.22 -0.50
CA GLN A 33 2.89 12.93 -0.12
C GLN A 33 3.41 13.01 1.32
N PRO A 34 3.02 12.07 2.21
CA PRO A 34 3.47 12.11 3.59
C PRO A 34 4.99 11.85 3.66
N PRO A 35 5.69 12.52 4.59
CA PRO A 35 7.14 12.34 4.76
C PRO A 35 7.50 10.95 5.30
N CYS A 36 6.57 10.30 5.99
CA CYS A 36 6.69 8.97 6.54
C CYS A 36 5.72 8.04 5.79
N MET A 37 6.21 7.43 4.70
CA MET A 37 5.48 6.43 3.95
C MET A 37 5.90 5.03 4.42
N ILE A 38 4.95 4.08 4.49
CA ILE A 38 5.29 2.70 4.79
C ILE A 38 6.15 2.13 3.64
N GLU A 39 7.19 1.37 3.97
CA GLU A 39 8.19 0.84 3.01
C GLU A 39 7.59 0.09 1.80
N TRP A 40 6.39 -0.47 1.92
CA TRP A 40 5.74 -1.22 0.84
C TRP A 40 5.00 -0.34 -0.17
N VAL A 41 4.81 0.95 0.11
CA VAL A 41 4.14 1.88 -0.81
C VAL A 41 5.20 2.50 -1.71
N SER A 42 5.26 2.04 -2.96
CA SER A 42 6.07 2.69 -3.99
C SER A 42 5.42 3.98 -4.49
N ASP A 43 6.21 4.81 -5.18
CA ASP A 43 5.69 6.00 -5.86
C ASP A 43 4.57 5.66 -6.85
N ASP A 44 4.62 4.49 -7.51
CA ASP A 44 3.55 4.03 -8.41
C ASP A 44 2.24 3.77 -7.67
N ILE A 45 2.30 3.11 -6.51
CA ILE A 45 1.13 2.88 -5.67
C ILE A 45 0.61 4.21 -5.13
N TRP A 46 1.48 5.12 -4.73
CA TRP A 46 1.09 6.46 -4.28
C TRP A 46 0.39 7.25 -5.39
N ASN A 47 0.97 7.28 -6.60
CA ASN A 47 0.40 7.91 -7.78
C ASN A 47 -0.96 7.31 -8.14
N PHE A 48 -1.12 6.00 -7.97
CA PHE A 48 -2.41 5.35 -8.17
C PHE A 48 -3.44 5.78 -7.12
N ILE A 49 -3.09 5.68 -5.83
CA ILE A 49 -3.99 6.00 -4.71
C ILE A 49 -4.39 7.48 -4.73
N SER A 50 -3.50 8.38 -5.16
CA SER A 50 -3.80 9.81 -5.21
C SER A 50 -4.90 10.15 -6.22
N ARG A 51 -5.07 9.34 -7.28
CA ARG A 51 -6.17 9.49 -8.24
C ARG A 51 -7.54 9.29 -7.61
N CYS A 52 -7.65 8.46 -6.56
CA CYS A 52 -8.91 8.24 -5.83
C CYS A 52 -9.48 9.52 -5.21
N TRP A 53 -8.64 10.55 -5.02
CA TRP A 53 -9.06 11.86 -4.56
C TRP A 53 -8.76 12.97 -5.56
N SER A 54 -8.71 12.70 -6.88
CA SER A 54 -8.54 13.77 -7.87
C SER A 54 -9.62 14.85 -7.75
N ALA A 55 -9.25 16.09 -8.11
CA ALA A 55 -10.19 17.21 -8.22
C ALA A 55 -11.25 16.94 -9.29
N SER A 56 -10.82 16.44 -10.44
CA SER A 56 -11.74 15.94 -11.46
C SER A 56 -12.39 14.65 -10.99
N ARG A 57 -13.71 14.53 -11.23
CA ARG A 57 -14.44 13.29 -10.96
C ARG A 57 -14.03 12.18 -11.91
N ASP A 58 -13.77 12.51 -13.16
CA ASP A 58 -13.51 11.54 -14.23
C ASP A 58 -12.13 10.88 -14.11
N ASP A 59 -11.20 11.54 -13.41
CA ASP A 59 -9.88 10.98 -13.11
C ASP A 59 -9.92 9.94 -11.97
N ARG A 60 -11.01 9.91 -11.20
CA ARG A 60 -11.16 8.98 -10.08
C ARG A 60 -11.44 7.59 -10.62
N PRO A 61 -10.60 6.61 -10.29
CA PRO A 61 -10.84 5.25 -10.72
C PRO A 61 -12.13 4.70 -10.12
N ASP A 62 -12.74 3.77 -10.85
CA ASP A 62 -13.82 2.96 -10.31
C ASP A 62 -13.31 2.09 -9.14
N VAL A 63 -14.18 1.83 -8.17
CA VAL A 63 -13.81 1.05 -6.98
C VAL A 63 -13.40 -0.38 -7.33
N GLU A 64 -13.98 -0.99 -8.35
CA GLU A 64 -13.61 -2.33 -8.83
C GLU A 64 -12.17 -2.32 -9.37
N PHE A 65 -11.80 -1.27 -10.11
CA PHE A 65 -10.43 -1.08 -10.59
C PHE A 65 -9.45 -0.91 -9.43
N VAL A 66 -9.82 -0.15 -8.40
CA VAL A 66 -9.00 0.03 -7.19
C VAL A 66 -8.74 -1.29 -6.48
N VAL A 67 -9.78 -2.10 -6.29
CA VAL A 67 -9.65 -3.42 -5.64
C VAL A 67 -8.73 -4.34 -6.43
N ASN A 68 -8.86 -4.37 -7.76
CA ASN A 68 -8.01 -5.20 -8.62
C ASN A 68 -6.53 -4.81 -8.51
N VAL A 69 -6.21 -3.51 -8.62
CA VAL A 69 -4.83 -3.03 -8.51
C VAL A 69 -4.23 -3.35 -7.14
N LEU A 70 -4.99 -3.19 -6.06
CA LEU A 70 -4.51 -3.48 -4.70
C LEU A 70 -4.27 -4.98 -4.50
N ASN A 71 -5.17 -5.84 -4.99
CA ASN A 71 -4.99 -7.30 -4.93
C ASN A 71 -3.74 -7.74 -5.69
N ASP A 72 -3.52 -7.21 -6.89
CA ASP A 72 -2.33 -7.52 -7.69
C ASP A 72 -1.05 -7.10 -6.98
N ALA A 73 -1.02 -5.92 -6.35
CA ALA A 73 0.11 -5.44 -5.56
C ALA A 73 0.39 -6.34 -4.34
N THR A 74 -0.65 -6.80 -3.64
CA THR A 74 -0.53 -7.74 -2.52
C THR A 74 0.04 -9.08 -2.99
N ASN A 75 -0.51 -9.67 -4.04
CA ASN A 75 -0.06 -10.95 -4.59
C ASN A 75 1.40 -10.90 -5.08
N ALA A 76 1.81 -9.78 -5.70
CA ALA A 76 3.20 -9.58 -6.12
C ALA A 76 4.16 -9.53 -4.93
N SER A 77 3.74 -8.91 -3.82
CA SER A 77 4.52 -8.86 -2.58
C SER A 77 4.67 -10.25 -1.94
N GLU A 78 3.60 -11.06 -1.95
CA GLU A 78 3.62 -12.43 -1.42
C GLU A 78 4.49 -13.35 -2.27
N ALA A 79 4.35 -13.29 -3.60
CA ALA A 79 5.16 -14.07 -4.53
C ALA A 79 6.67 -13.76 -4.38
N SER A 80 7.02 -12.51 -4.06
CA SER A 80 8.41 -12.11 -3.80
C SER A 80 8.93 -12.62 -2.45
N ARG A 81 8.08 -12.65 -1.42
CA ARG A 81 8.40 -13.24 -0.10
C ARG A 81 8.55 -14.75 -0.15
N VAL A 82 7.70 -15.45 -0.90
CA VAL A 82 7.77 -16.92 -1.05
C VAL A 82 9.04 -17.33 -1.80
N LYS A 83 9.50 -16.55 -2.79
CA LYS A 83 10.76 -16.81 -3.49
C LYS A 83 12.02 -16.63 -2.61
N SER A 84 11.94 -15.88 -1.50
CA SER A 84 13.06 -15.73 -0.57
C SER A 84 13.23 -16.93 0.36
N TYR A 85 12.17 -17.73 0.57
CA TYR A 85 12.26 -19.03 1.22
C TYR A 85 12.48 -20.08 0.13
N GLY A 86 13.75 -20.36 -0.19
CA GLY A 86 14.12 -21.46 -1.09
C GLY A 86 13.48 -22.78 -0.64
N PRO A 87 13.32 -23.77 -1.55
CA PRO A 87 12.66 -25.03 -1.22
C PRO A 87 13.37 -25.67 -0.03
N MET A 88 12.64 -25.90 1.08
CA MET A 88 13.10 -26.80 2.12
C MET A 88 13.17 -28.20 1.50
N THR A 89 14.31 -28.55 0.92
CA THR A 89 14.60 -29.93 0.55
C THR A 89 14.70 -30.72 1.83
N GLY A 90 13.63 -31.47 2.13
CA GLY A 90 13.58 -32.40 3.25
C GLY A 90 14.59 -33.52 3.03
N GLU A 91 15.83 -33.32 3.49
CA GLU A 91 16.83 -34.37 3.55
C GLU A 91 16.43 -35.36 4.65
N LYS A 92 16.00 -36.55 4.22
CA LYS A 92 15.60 -37.64 5.11
C LYS A 92 16.83 -38.06 5.92
N ARG A 93 16.86 -37.72 7.22
CA ARG A 93 17.77 -38.34 8.18
C ARG A 93 17.46 -39.84 8.26
N THR A 94 18.32 -40.66 7.66
CA THR A 94 18.40 -42.10 7.95
C THR A 94 18.81 -42.30 9.40
N PRO A 95 18.18 -43.20 10.17
CA PRO A 95 18.63 -43.52 11.52
C PRO A 95 19.97 -44.27 11.45
N ALA A 96 20.95 -43.82 12.25
CA ALA A 96 22.22 -44.50 12.41
C ALA A 96 21.99 -45.88 13.02
N ALA A 97 22.63 -46.90 12.43
CA ALA A 97 22.65 -48.25 12.95
C ALA A 97 23.40 -48.28 14.29
N ASP A 98 22.73 -48.76 15.33
CA ASP A 98 23.37 -49.24 16.55
C ASP A 98 24.23 -50.46 16.20
N LEU A 99 25.55 -50.34 16.39
CA LEU A 99 26.48 -51.45 16.42
C LEU A 99 26.86 -51.72 17.88
N GLN A 100 26.64 -52.99 18.25
CA GLN A 100 26.94 -53.67 19.52
C GLN A 100 28.29 -53.35 20.15
#